data_AF-A0ABC8SC04-F1
#
_entry.id   AF-A0ABC8SC04-F1
#
_cell.length_a   1.000
_cell.length_b   1.000
_cell.length_c   1.000
_cell.angle_alpha   90.00
_cell.angle_beta   90.00
_cell.angle_gamma   90.00
#
_symmetry.space_group_name_H-M   'P 1'
#
loop_
_entity.id
_entity.type
_entity.pdbx_description
1 polymer ?
#
loop_
_entity_poly.entity_id
_entity_poly.type
_entity_poly.pdbx_seq_one_letter_code
_entity_poly.pdbx_strand_id
1 'polypeptide(L)'
;MKIHVLQKEVIDFAKGLLNEMIAEKLDVENPSFDPSNPICIADLGCSVGPNTFYAVNNIIEAIELKYKSNPQTPSFHVFFNDHTTNDFNTLFKTLPTNRKYFAAGVAGSFHRRLFPNSTLHFVHCSAALHWLSEVPKELKDRNSLAWNKGSVLHTSPVKEVREAYSAQFRKDMEEFLSGRAQELVRGGLMVLIVQGLPDGVLLSETTVGMGFCVLASCLDDMAKTGVVSAEKVDSFNLPFYHPSSKELRALIETNGYFHVERIEKLSTPWRHETPDLQLVGMHLRAVIGGLIEEHFGDEILDDLFQRHIKKLGESAFIYDEKYRKEANYFVFLKRKGVVSAEKVDSFNLPFYHPSSKELRALIETNGYFHVERIEKLSTPWRHETPDLQLVGMHLRAVIGGLIEEHFGDEILDDLFQRHIKKLGESAFIYDEKYRKEANYFVFLKRKVA
;
A
#
# COMPACT_ATOMS: atom_id res chain seq x y z
N MET A 1 -31.33 1.30 7.56
CA MET A 1 -30.69 1.18 6.22
C MET A 1 -30.15 2.52 5.68
N LYS A 2 -29.39 3.30 6.49
CA LYS A 2 -28.71 4.55 6.07
C LYS A 2 -27.28 4.69 6.61
N ILE A 3 -26.78 3.72 7.39
CA ILE A 3 -25.55 3.86 8.18
C ILE A 3 -24.28 3.85 7.31
N HIS A 4 -24.32 3.18 6.15
CA HIS A 4 -23.20 3.06 5.22
C HIS A 4 -22.99 4.29 4.32
N VAL A 5 -23.90 5.27 4.35
CA VAL A 5 -23.89 6.43 3.43
C VAL A 5 -22.60 7.25 3.60
N LEU A 6 -22.16 7.46 4.85
CA LEU A 6 -20.97 8.26 5.17
C LEU A 6 -19.71 7.70 4.51
N GLN A 7 -19.44 6.39 4.65
CA GLN A 7 -18.25 5.80 4.03
C GLN A 7 -18.40 5.64 2.51
N LYS A 8 -19.64 5.51 2.00
CA LYS A 8 -19.89 5.40 0.55
C LYS A 8 -19.45 6.68 -0.17
N GLU A 9 -19.80 7.85 0.36
CA GLU A 9 -19.43 9.14 -0.24
C GLU A 9 -17.91 9.29 -0.35
N VAL A 10 -17.17 8.85 0.68
CA VAL A 10 -15.70 8.87 0.67
C VAL A 10 -15.15 7.99 -0.46
N ILE A 11 -15.73 6.80 -0.70
CA ILE A 11 -15.37 5.94 -1.83
C ILE A 11 -15.67 6.62 -3.17
N ASP A 12 -16.81 7.32 -3.28
CA ASP A 12 -17.19 8.05 -4.49
C ASP A 12 -16.23 9.21 -4.78
N PHE A 13 -15.82 9.98 -3.76
CA PHE A 13 -14.80 11.05 -3.92
C PHE A 13 -13.43 10.50 -4.31
N ALA A 14 -13.06 9.32 -3.81
CA ALA A 14 -11.80 8.67 -4.16
C ALA A 14 -11.80 8.11 -5.60
N LYS A 15 -12.96 7.88 -6.23
CA LYS A 15 -13.06 7.23 -7.54
C LYS A 15 -12.25 7.95 -8.64
N GLY A 16 -12.32 9.28 -8.68
CA GLY A 16 -11.58 10.08 -9.67
C GLY A 16 -10.07 9.89 -9.54
N LEU A 17 -9.55 10.05 -8.32
CA LEU A 17 -8.13 9.84 -8.00
C LEU A 17 -7.70 8.40 -8.25
N LEU A 18 -8.52 7.43 -7.88
CA LEU A 18 -8.26 6.01 -8.11
C LEU A 18 -8.07 5.73 -9.61
N ASN A 19 -8.98 6.21 -10.45
CA ASN A 19 -8.92 6.02 -11.90
C ASN A 19 -7.67 6.66 -12.50
N GLU A 20 -7.37 7.91 -12.11
CA GLU A 20 -6.18 8.65 -12.53
C GLU A 20 -4.90 7.87 -12.18
N MET A 21 -4.77 7.46 -10.92
CA MET A 21 -3.57 6.80 -10.42
C MET A 21 -3.39 5.40 -11.01
N ILE A 22 -4.47 4.63 -11.22
CA ILE A 22 -4.38 3.33 -11.91
C ILE A 22 -3.96 3.54 -13.36
N ALA A 23 -4.54 4.52 -14.05
CA ALA A 23 -4.19 4.81 -15.43
C ALA A 23 -2.72 5.19 -15.58
N GLU A 24 -2.16 5.96 -14.65
CA GLU A 24 -0.75 6.38 -14.67
C GLU A 24 0.22 5.28 -14.20
N LYS A 25 -0.08 4.62 -13.07
CA LYS A 25 0.91 3.82 -12.32
C LYS A 25 0.84 2.32 -12.57
N LEU A 26 -0.29 1.81 -13.08
CA LEU A 26 -0.39 0.40 -13.47
C LEU A 26 0.45 0.16 -14.72
N ASP A 27 1.44 -0.72 -14.58
CA ASP A 27 2.29 -1.14 -15.67
C ASP A 27 1.83 -2.52 -16.16
N VAL A 28 1.09 -2.54 -17.27
CA VAL A 28 0.56 -3.78 -17.87
C VAL A 28 1.63 -4.55 -18.64
N GLU A 29 2.80 -3.97 -18.89
CA GLU A 29 3.93 -4.66 -19.51
C GLU A 29 4.74 -5.46 -18.47
N ASN A 30 4.53 -5.19 -17.18
CA ASN A 30 5.12 -5.97 -16.11
C ASN A 30 4.61 -7.43 -16.18
N PRO A 31 5.51 -8.44 -16.20
CA PRO A 31 5.12 -9.85 -16.28
C PRO A 31 4.17 -10.31 -15.16
N SER A 32 4.20 -9.65 -14.00
CA SER A 32 3.27 -9.93 -12.90
C SER A 32 1.82 -9.60 -13.25
N PHE A 33 1.59 -8.86 -14.34
CA PHE A 33 0.30 -8.40 -14.83
C PHE A 33 -0.03 -9.01 -16.20
N ASP A 34 0.47 -10.22 -16.50
CA ASP A 34 0.11 -10.95 -17.71
C ASP A 34 -1.42 -11.18 -17.76
N PRO A 35 -2.13 -10.73 -18.81
CA PRO A 35 -3.58 -10.87 -18.92
C PRO A 35 -4.06 -12.33 -19.03
N SER A 36 -3.15 -13.29 -19.24
CA SER A 36 -3.43 -14.73 -19.20
C SER A 36 -3.71 -15.23 -17.78
N ASN A 37 -3.25 -14.50 -16.77
CA ASN A 37 -3.43 -14.82 -15.36
C ASN A 37 -4.48 -13.91 -14.70
N PRO A 38 -5.15 -14.38 -13.63
CA PRO A 38 -6.10 -13.56 -12.92
C PRO A 38 -5.43 -12.41 -12.14
N ILE A 39 -6.03 -11.22 -12.21
CA ILE A 39 -5.68 -10.10 -11.34
C ILE A 39 -6.35 -10.33 -9.97
N CYS A 40 -5.52 -10.62 -8.97
CA CYS A 40 -5.95 -10.78 -7.58
C CYS A 40 -6.04 -9.43 -6.87
N ILE A 41 -7.23 -9.09 -6.37
CA ILE A 41 -7.54 -7.86 -5.64
C ILE A 41 -7.94 -8.24 -4.21
N ALA A 42 -7.42 -7.57 -3.19
CA ALA A 42 -7.89 -7.73 -1.82
C ALA A 42 -8.51 -6.43 -1.29
N ASP A 43 -9.70 -6.51 -0.70
CA ASP A 43 -10.28 -5.44 0.10
C ASP A 43 -10.17 -5.80 1.59
N LEU A 44 -9.37 -5.04 2.33
CA LEU A 44 -9.03 -5.29 3.74
C LEU A 44 -9.90 -4.41 4.64
N GLY A 45 -10.64 -5.03 5.55
CA GLY A 45 -11.69 -4.36 6.31
C GLY A 45 -12.97 -4.16 5.48
N CYS A 46 -13.40 -5.21 4.78
CA CYS A 46 -14.51 -5.15 3.83
C CYS A 46 -15.90 -5.00 4.49
N SER A 47 -16.02 -5.32 5.78
CA SER A 47 -17.28 -5.43 6.50
C SER A 47 -18.25 -6.37 5.76
N VAL A 48 -19.53 -5.99 5.67
CA VAL A 48 -20.62 -6.82 5.12
C VAL A 48 -21.24 -6.25 3.84
N GLY A 49 -20.67 -5.18 3.27
CA GLY A 49 -21.22 -4.47 2.11
C GLY A 49 -22.30 -3.42 2.46
N PRO A 50 -22.78 -2.64 1.46
CA PRO A 50 -22.45 -2.73 0.03
C PRO A 50 -21.18 -1.96 -0.38
N ASN A 51 -20.57 -1.19 0.52
CA ASN A 51 -19.47 -0.27 0.20
C ASN A 51 -18.25 -0.96 -0.42
N THR A 52 -17.89 -2.14 0.09
CA THR A 52 -16.82 -2.98 -0.48
C THR A 52 -17.05 -3.32 -1.96
N PHE A 53 -18.30 -3.58 -2.36
CA PHE A 53 -18.63 -3.91 -3.75
C PHE A 53 -18.45 -2.70 -4.67
N TYR A 54 -18.78 -1.49 -4.21
CA TYR A 54 -18.52 -0.26 -4.97
C TYR A 54 -17.02 -0.01 -5.13
N ALA A 55 -16.24 -0.17 -4.06
CA ALA A 55 -14.79 0.00 -4.10
C ALA A 55 -14.14 -0.98 -5.09
N VAL A 56 -14.46 -2.27 -4.99
CA VAL A 56 -13.95 -3.31 -5.88
C VAL A 56 -14.35 -3.06 -7.34
N ASN A 57 -15.62 -2.70 -7.60
CA ASN A 57 -16.06 -2.39 -8.96
C ASN A 57 -15.32 -1.19 -9.55
N ASN A 58 -15.09 -0.13 -8.76
CA ASN A 58 -14.32 1.03 -9.23
C ASN A 58 -12.88 0.64 -9.61
N ILE A 59 -12.23 -0.24 -8.83
CA ILE A 59 -10.89 -0.74 -9.14
C ILE A 59 -10.91 -1.57 -10.43
N ILE A 60 -11.85 -2.50 -10.56
CA ILE A 60 -11.96 -3.37 -11.74
C ILE A 60 -12.21 -2.54 -13.00
N GLU A 61 -13.14 -1.58 -12.95
CA GLU A 61 -13.42 -0.67 -14.07
C GLU A 61 -12.16 0.09 -14.52
N ALA A 62 -11.37 0.62 -13.57
CA ALA A 62 -10.13 1.32 -13.86
C ALA A 62 -9.07 0.41 -14.49
N ILE A 63 -8.94 -0.82 -13.99
CA ILE A 63 -8.00 -1.81 -14.54
C ILE A 63 -8.46 -2.23 -15.94
N GLU A 64 -9.73 -2.59 -16.14
CA GLU A 64 -10.30 -2.92 -17.45
C GLU A 64 -10.01 -1.81 -18.48
N LEU A 65 -10.18 -0.54 -18.09
CA LEU A 65 -9.86 0.61 -18.94
C LEU A 65 -8.39 0.64 -19.36
N LYS A 66 -7.46 0.35 -18.46
CA LYS A 66 -6.02 0.27 -18.77
C LYS A 66 -5.70 -0.89 -19.72
N TYR A 67 -6.42 -2.01 -19.62
CA TYR A 67 -6.26 -3.16 -20.52
C TYR A 67 -6.96 -3.03 -21.87
N LYS A 68 -7.75 -1.98 -22.13
CA LYS A 68 -8.46 -1.83 -23.43
C LYS A 68 -7.55 -1.82 -24.65
N SER A 69 -6.29 -1.41 -24.51
CA SER A 69 -5.29 -1.45 -25.58
C SER A 69 -4.63 -2.83 -25.76
N ASN A 70 -4.90 -3.78 -24.86
CA ASN A 70 -4.36 -5.13 -24.92
C ASN A 70 -5.30 -6.07 -25.68
N PRO A 71 -4.78 -7.10 -26.36
CA PRO A 71 -5.60 -8.10 -27.06
C PRO A 71 -6.53 -8.89 -26.11
N GLN A 72 -6.16 -8.99 -24.84
CA GLN A 72 -6.85 -9.77 -23.83
C GLN A 72 -7.04 -8.95 -22.55
N THR A 73 -8.21 -9.07 -21.93
CA THR A 73 -8.51 -8.52 -20.60
C THR A 73 -8.40 -9.65 -19.56
N PRO A 74 -7.70 -9.44 -18.44
CA PRO A 74 -7.57 -10.46 -17.41
C PRO A 74 -8.91 -10.79 -16.74
N SER A 75 -9.00 -12.00 -16.21
CA SER A 75 -10.04 -12.33 -15.22
C SER A 75 -9.69 -11.74 -13.85
N PHE A 76 -10.68 -11.55 -12.98
CA PHE A 76 -10.48 -10.93 -11.67
C PHE A 76 -10.83 -11.92 -10.54
N HIS A 77 -9.97 -11.98 -9.52
CA HIS A 77 -10.22 -12.72 -8.29
C HIS A 77 -10.15 -11.77 -7.11
N VAL A 78 -11.28 -11.57 -6.42
CA VAL A 78 -11.43 -10.63 -5.33
C VAL A 78 -11.50 -11.35 -4.00
N PHE A 79 -10.65 -10.94 -3.07
CA PHE A 79 -10.60 -11.40 -1.70
C PHE A 79 -11.18 -10.32 -0.78
N PHE A 80 -12.26 -10.66 -0.09
CA PHE A 80 -12.86 -9.81 0.92
C PHE A 80 -12.34 -10.23 2.29
N ASN A 81 -11.51 -9.38 2.90
CA ASN A 81 -10.92 -9.66 4.20
C ASN A 81 -11.59 -8.82 5.30
N ASP A 82 -11.85 -9.47 6.43
CA ASP A 82 -12.21 -8.82 7.68
C ASP A 82 -11.86 -9.75 8.87
N HIS A 83 -12.11 -9.29 10.09
CA HIS A 83 -11.97 -10.09 11.30
C HIS A 83 -12.78 -11.39 11.24
N THR A 84 -12.34 -12.39 11.99
CA THR A 84 -13.02 -13.70 12.07
C THR A 84 -14.45 -13.62 12.62
N THR A 85 -14.77 -12.53 13.31
CA THR A 85 -16.10 -12.23 13.86
C THR A 85 -17.01 -11.49 12.88
N ASN A 86 -16.51 -11.07 11.71
CA ASN A 86 -17.33 -10.41 10.69
C ASN A 86 -18.40 -11.36 10.13
N ASP A 87 -19.56 -10.81 9.78
CA ASP A 87 -20.66 -11.58 9.20
C ASP A 87 -20.45 -11.80 7.68
N PHE A 88 -19.53 -12.71 7.37
CA PHE A 88 -19.28 -13.16 6.00
C PHE A 88 -20.52 -13.79 5.34
N ASN A 89 -21.47 -14.34 6.11
CA ASN A 89 -22.70 -14.88 5.55
C ASN A 89 -23.55 -13.78 4.92
N THR A 90 -23.69 -12.64 5.60
CA THR A 90 -24.38 -11.47 5.04
C THR A 90 -23.63 -10.89 3.83
N LEU A 91 -22.29 -10.79 3.90
CA LEU A 91 -21.47 -10.39 2.75
C LEU A 91 -21.74 -11.28 1.53
N PHE A 92 -21.68 -12.61 1.68
CA PHE A 92 -21.87 -13.53 0.56
C PHE A 92 -23.29 -13.53 0.01
N LYS A 93 -24.31 -13.39 0.87
CA LYS A 93 -25.72 -13.26 0.44
C LYS A 93 -25.98 -11.98 -0.35
N THR A 94 -25.19 -10.93 -0.12
CA THR A 94 -25.38 -9.61 -0.75
C THR A 94 -24.42 -9.35 -1.93
N LEU A 95 -23.57 -10.32 -2.29
CA LEU A 95 -22.70 -10.22 -3.46
C LEU A 95 -23.51 -9.92 -4.73
N PRO A 96 -23.06 -8.98 -5.58
CA PRO A 96 -23.74 -8.70 -6.85
C PRO A 96 -23.79 -9.94 -7.74
N THR A 97 -24.96 -10.24 -8.31
CA THR A 97 -25.17 -11.39 -9.20
C THR A 97 -24.52 -11.19 -10.57
N ASN A 98 -24.41 -9.95 -11.03
CA ASN A 98 -23.81 -9.54 -12.31
C ASN A 98 -22.32 -9.16 -12.19
N ARG A 99 -21.64 -9.59 -11.12
CA ARG A 99 -20.22 -9.29 -10.91
C ARG A 99 -19.33 -9.93 -11.99
N LYS A 100 -18.23 -9.25 -12.34
CA LYS A 100 -17.22 -9.72 -13.31
C LYS A 100 -16.00 -10.38 -12.66
N TYR A 101 -16.14 -10.85 -11.42
CA TYR A 101 -15.04 -11.38 -10.63
C TYR A 101 -15.43 -12.63 -9.84
N PHE A 102 -14.46 -13.49 -9.61
CA PHE A 102 -14.53 -14.54 -8.60
C PHE A 102 -14.34 -13.92 -7.22
N ALA A 103 -15.05 -14.42 -6.22
CA ALA A 103 -15.07 -13.86 -4.88
C ALA A 103 -14.70 -14.92 -3.84
N ALA A 104 -13.85 -14.55 -2.88
CA ALA A 104 -13.50 -15.35 -1.72
C ALA A 104 -13.49 -14.48 -0.46
N GLY A 105 -13.87 -15.05 0.69
CA GLY A 105 -13.68 -14.41 1.99
C GLY A 105 -12.38 -14.86 2.64
N VAL A 106 -11.70 -13.93 3.32
CA VAL A 106 -10.45 -14.19 4.03
C VAL A 106 -10.60 -13.70 5.47
N ALA A 107 -10.78 -14.63 6.40
CA ALA A 107 -10.96 -14.30 7.80
C ALA A 107 -9.62 -14.10 8.51
N GLY A 108 -9.42 -12.95 9.15
CA GLY A 108 -8.20 -12.66 9.91
C GLY A 108 -7.90 -11.16 10.00
N SER A 109 -7.09 -10.78 10.98
CA SER A 109 -6.65 -9.38 11.13
C SER A 109 -5.69 -8.98 10.01
N PHE A 110 -6.01 -7.88 9.32
CA PHE A 110 -5.12 -7.29 8.32
C PHE A 110 -3.82 -6.73 8.91
N HIS A 111 -3.70 -6.58 10.23
CA HIS A 111 -2.43 -6.19 10.85
C HIS A 111 -1.36 -7.28 10.68
N ARG A 112 -1.73 -8.50 10.27
CA ARG A 112 -0.80 -9.63 10.05
C ARG A 112 -0.83 -10.11 8.60
N ARG A 113 0.02 -11.10 8.31
CA ARG A 113 0.01 -11.85 7.03
C ARG A 113 -1.32 -12.60 6.87
N LEU A 114 -1.92 -12.48 5.69
CA LEU A 114 -3.18 -13.09 5.26
C LEU A 114 -3.01 -13.94 3.99
N PHE A 115 -2.05 -13.60 3.13
CA PHE A 115 -1.88 -14.23 1.83
C PHE A 115 -0.48 -14.83 1.65
N PRO A 116 -0.30 -15.80 0.74
CA PRO A 116 1.02 -16.24 0.31
C PRO A 116 1.83 -15.11 -0.35
N ASN A 117 3.14 -15.31 -0.48
CA ASN A 117 4.02 -14.30 -1.07
C ASN A 117 3.60 -14.02 -2.52
N SER A 118 3.64 -12.74 -2.92
CA SER A 118 3.44 -12.29 -4.31
C SER A 118 2.18 -12.85 -4.99
N THR A 119 1.07 -12.88 -4.26
CA THR A 119 -0.24 -13.36 -4.78
C THR A 119 -1.14 -12.21 -5.19
N LEU A 120 -1.03 -11.05 -4.52
CA LEU A 120 -1.91 -9.91 -4.72
C LEU A 120 -1.34 -8.94 -5.74
N HIS A 121 -2.20 -8.41 -6.60
CA HIS A 121 -1.85 -7.39 -7.59
C HIS A 121 -2.31 -6.01 -7.13
N PHE A 122 -3.44 -5.98 -6.42
CA PHE A 122 -4.04 -4.76 -5.90
C PHE A 122 -4.55 -4.97 -4.47
N VAL A 123 -4.28 -4.03 -3.57
CA VAL A 123 -4.85 -3.99 -2.22
C VAL A 123 -5.64 -2.70 -2.05
N HIS A 124 -6.83 -2.80 -1.50
CA HIS A 124 -7.66 -1.68 -1.08
C HIS A 124 -7.93 -1.81 0.42
N CYS A 125 -7.94 -0.68 1.13
CA CYS A 125 -8.31 -0.63 2.54
C CYS A 125 -8.92 0.75 2.83
N SER A 126 -10.19 0.79 3.23
CA SER A 126 -10.91 2.05 3.43
C SER A 126 -11.58 2.09 4.80
N ALA A 127 -11.38 3.19 5.52
CA ALA A 127 -11.94 3.42 6.84
C ALA A 127 -11.71 2.25 7.84
N ALA A 128 -10.58 1.56 7.74
CA ALA A 128 -10.22 0.45 8.61
C ALA A 128 -8.88 0.67 9.33
N LEU A 129 -7.88 1.28 8.69
CA LEU A 129 -6.54 1.47 9.29
C LEU A 129 -6.49 2.35 10.55
N HIS A 130 -7.53 3.12 10.85
CA HIS A 130 -7.61 3.87 12.12
C HIS A 130 -7.94 2.97 13.32
N TRP A 131 -8.36 1.73 13.08
CA TRP A 131 -8.54 0.70 14.09
C TRP A 131 -7.19 0.07 14.44
N LEU A 132 -6.80 0.24 15.70
CA LEU A 132 -5.63 -0.40 16.28
C LEU A 132 -5.87 -1.90 16.47
N SER A 133 -4.79 -2.67 16.42
CA SER A 133 -4.83 -4.11 16.66
C SER A 133 -5.24 -4.47 18.09
N GLU A 134 -4.91 -3.59 19.04
CA GLU A 134 -5.32 -3.68 20.44
C GLU A 134 -5.31 -2.29 21.09
N VAL A 135 -6.05 -2.14 22.19
CA VAL A 135 -5.88 -0.97 23.09
C VAL A 135 -4.46 -0.98 23.66
N PRO A 136 -3.71 0.16 23.62
CA PRO A 136 -2.35 0.21 24.15
C PRO A 136 -2.29 -0.30 25.59
N LYS A 137 -1.29 -1.13 25.89
CA LYS A 137 -1.20 -1.90 27.14
C LYS A 137 -1.03 -1.00 28.36
N GLU A 138 -0.37 0.13 28.16
CA GLU A 138 -0.12 1.18 29.15
C GLU A 138 -1.43 1.80 29.65
N LEU A 139 -2.52 1.75 28.88
CA LEU A 139 -3.84 2.27 29.29
C LEU A 139 -4.61 1.30 30.18
N LYS A 140 -4.16 0.03 30.29
CA LYS A 140 -4.82 -1.00 31.10
C LYS A 140 -4.32 -1.01 32.55
N ASP A 141 -3.18 -0.36 32.81
CA ASP A 141 -2.61 -0.24 34.15
C ASP A 141 -2.98 1.10 34.80
N ARG A 142 -3.63 1.05 35.95
CA ARG A 142 -4.05 2.23 36.72
C ARG A 142 -2.89 3.04 37.27
N ASN A 143 -1.72 2.42 37.43
CA ASN A 143 -0.52 3.08 37.93
C ASN A 143 0.33 3.68 36.81
N SER A 144 -0.05 3.45 35.55
CA SER A 144 0.63 4.02 34.40
C SER A 144 0.39 5.52 34.30
N LEU A 145 1.41 6.25 33.86
CA LEU A 145 1.27 7.67 33.49
C LEU A 145 0.30 7.86 32.31
N ALA A 146 0.06 6.81 31.53
CA ALA A 146 -0.91 6.79 30.45
C ALA A 146 -2.31 6.34 30.90
N TRP A 147 -2.62 6.22 32.20
CA TRP A 147 -3.97 5.86 32.64
C TRP A 147 -5.00 6.90 32.18
N ASN A 148 -5.91 6.50 31.28
CA ASN A 148 -6.81 7.41 30.55
C ASN A 148 -8.12 7.71 31.32
N LYS A 149 -7.98 8.12 32.59
CA LYS A 149 -9.12 8.34 33.47
C LYS A 149 -10.14 9.34 32.90
N GLY A 150 -11.43 9.01 32.95
CA GLY A 150 -12.51 9.89 32.52
C GLY A 150 -12.57 10.19 31.01
N SER A 151 -11.83 9.46 30.19
CA SER A 151 -11.89 9.56 28.72
C SER A 151 -11.97 8.16 28.13
N VAL A 152 -12.54 8.05 26.94
CA VAL A 152 -12.66 6.79 26.19
C VAL A 152 -11.67 6.69 25.04
N LEU A 153 -10.90 7.75 24.78
CA LEU A 153 -9.97 7.85 23.65
C LEU A 153 -8.82 8.84 23.97
N HIS A 154 -7.86 8.99 23.07
CA HIS A 154 -6.74 9.95 23.16
C HIS A 154 -7.14 11.43 22.98
N THR A 155 -8.35 11.81 23.41
CA THR A 155 -8.82 13.20 23.54
C THR A 155 -8.39 13.84 24.86
N SER A 156 -7.85 13.04 25.79
CA SER A 156 -7.29 13.50 27.05
C SER A 156 -6.13 14.48 26.82
N PRO A 157 -5.97 15.52 27.67
CA PRO A 157 -4.80 16.40 27.62
C PRO A 157 -3.50 15.70 28.05
N VAL A 158 -3.58 14.50 28.64
CA VAL A 158 -2.44 13.70 29.10
C VAL A 158 -1.60 13.26 27.90
N LYS A 159 -0.33 13.67 27.88
CA LYS A 159 0.57 13.46 26.74
C LYS A 159 0.87 11.97 26.55
N GLU A 160 1.07 11.26 27.64
CA GLU A 160 1.44 9.85 27.73
C GLU A 160 0.36 8.95 27.12
N VAL A 161 -0.92 9.31 27.27
CA VAL A 161 -2.04 8.63 26.59
C VAL A 161 -1.84 8.71 25.08
N ARG A 162 -1.64 9.92 24.55
CA ARG A 162 -1.47 10.12 23.09
C ARG A 162 -0.23 9.41 22.56
N GLU A 163 0.86 9.42 23.31
CA GLU A 163 2.09 8.71 22.96
C GLU A 163 1.89 7.19 22.92
N ALA A 164 1.14 6.62 23.87
CA ALA A 164 0.81 5.19 23.87
C ALA A 164 -0.02 4.80 22.64
N TYR A 165 -1.05 5.59 22.30
CA TYR A 165 -1.84 5.37 21.07
C TYR A 165 -0.99 5.50 19.80
N SER A 166 -0.14 6.54 19.69
CA SER A 166 0.75 6.74 18.54
C SER A 166 1.78 5.60 18.41
N ALA A 167 2.33 5.11 19.54
CA ALA A 167 3.26 3.98 19.54
C ALA A 167 2.59 2.70 19.05
N GLN A 168 1.36 2.43 19.50
CA GLN A 168 0.58 1.29 19.02
C GLN A 168 0.26 1.42 17.52
N PHE A 169 -0.17 2.58 17.06
CA PHE A 169 -0.42 2.82 15.63
C PHE A 169 0.83 2.63 14.76
N ARG A 170 1.99 3.11 15.22
CA ARG A 170 3.28 2.90 14.51
C ARG A 170 3.59 1.41 14.35
N LYS A 171 3.42 0.64 15.43
CA LYS A 171 3.63 -0.81 15.41
C LYS A 171 2.67 -1.49 14.42
N ASP A 172 1.39 -1.16 14.52
CA ASP A 172 0.33 -1.70 13.67
C ASP A 172 0.57 -1.38 12.19
N MET A 173 0.96 -0.14 11.86
CA MET A 173 1.32 0.26 10.50
C MET A 173 2.55 -0.47 9.97
N GLU A 174 3.57 -0.70 10.80
CA GLU A 174 4.75 -1.47 10.40
C GLU A 174 4.38 -2.92 10.10
N GLU A 175 3.60 -3.58 10.97
CA GLU A 175 3.15 -4.95 10.75
C GLU A 175 2.26 -5.06 9.49
N PHE A 176 1.32 -4.11 9.31
CA PHE A 176 0.48 -4.01 8.12
C PHE A 176 1.32 -3.87 6.86
N LEU A 177 2.17 -2.85 6.76
CA LEU A 177 2.96 -2.57 5.55
C LEU A 177 3.92 -3.72 5.23
N SER A 178 4.62 -4.25 6.23
CA SER A 178 5.54 -5.38 6.05
C SER A 178 4.81 -6.66 5.63
N GLY A 179 3.59 -6.90 6.13
CA GLY A 179 2.73 -7.97 5.65
C GLY A 179 2.34 -7.80 4.17
N ARG A 180 1.80 -6.62 3.82
CA ARG A 180 1.39 -6.30 2.44
C ARG A 180 2.56 -6.34 1.46
N ALA A 181 3.75 -5.93 1.87
CA ALA A 181 4.95 -5.91 1.05
C ALA A 181 5.39 -7.31 0.60
N GLN A 182 5.08 -8.33 1.40
CA GLN A 182 5.36 -9.73 1.08
C GLN A 182 4.28 -10.33 0.17
N GLU A 183 3.03 -9.92 0.36
CA GLU A 183 1.85 -10.46 -0.34
C GLU A 183 1.64 -9.87 -1.73
N LEU A 184 1.99 -8.58 -1.92
CA LEU A 184 1.91 -7.92 -3.21
C LEU A 184 3.02 -8.38 -4.15
N VAL A 185 2.67 -8.59 -5.42
CA VAL A 185 3.64 -8.72 -6.51
C VAL A 185 4.47 -7.44 -6.64
N ARG A 186 5.63 -7.54 -7.29
CA ARG A 186 6.46 -6.37 -7.57
C ARG A 186 5.75 -5.43 -8.54
N GLY A 187 5.72 -4.13 -8.21
CA GLY A 187 4.91 -3.15 -8.93
C GLY A 187 3.41 -3.22 -8.62
N GLY A 188 2.98 -4.13 -7.72
CA GLY A 188 1.63 -4.19 -7.18
C GLY A 188 1.20 -2.87 -6.54
N LEU A 189 -0.10 -2.59 -6.57
CA LEU A 189 -0.66 -1.30 -6.17
C LEU A 189 -1.45 -1.45 -4.87
N MET A 190 -1.44 -0.41 -4.04
CA MET A 190 -2.20 -0.38 -2.81
C MET A 190 -2.83 0.99 -2.60
N VAL A 191 -4.13 1.00 -2.32
CA VAL A 191 -4.91 2.22 -2.05
C VAL A 191 -5.46 2.15 -0.64
N LEU A 192 -5.13 3.17 0.14
CA LEU A 192 -5.61 3.33 1.50
C LEU A 192 -6.47 4.60 1.58
N ILE A 193 -7.65 4.48 2.18
CA ILE A 193 -8.46 5.63 2.57
C ILE A 193 -8.52 5.67 4.08
N VAL A 194 -7.73 6.58 4.66
CA VAL A 194 -7.46 6.61 6.11
C VAL A 194 -8.15 7.81 6.74
N GLN A 195 -8.94 7.56 7.79
CA GLN A 195 -9.46 8.63 8.65
C GLN A 195 -8.32 9.18 9.49
N GLY A 196 -8.13 10.49 9.46
CA GLY A 196 -6.99 11.14 10.07
C GLY A 196 -7.25 12.59 10.46
N LEU A 197 -6.18 13.27 10.83
CA LEU A 197 -6.20 14.67 11.27
C LEU A 197 -5.26 15.51 10.41
N PRO A 198 -5.57 16.80 10.16
CA PRO A 198 -4.58 17.73 9.64
C PRO A 198 -3.34 17.79 10.53
N ASP A 199 -2.19 18.06 9.92
CA ASP A 199 -0.93 18.17 10.66
C ASP A 199 -1.04 19.20 11.80
N GLY A 200 -0.65 18.80 13.01
CA GLY A 200 -0.67 19.66 14.19
C GLY A 200 -2.03 19.86 14.87
N VAL A 201 -3.11 19.26 14.33
CA VAL A 201 -4.43 19.28 14.96
C VAL A 201 -4.56 18.10 15.92
N LEU A 202 -5.00 18.37 17.15
CA LEU A 202 -5.34 17.33 18.11
C LEU A 202 -6.75 16.79 17.89
N LEU A 203 -6.99 15.53 18.24
CA LEU A 203 -8.32 14.94 18.14
C LEU A 203 -9.35 15.73 18.98
N SER A 204 -8.96 16.23 20.15
CA SER A 204 -9.81 17.07 21.00
C SER A 204 -10.22 18.42 20.37
N GLU A 205 -9.64 18.80 19.24
CA GLU A 205 -10.01 20.01 18.49
C GLU A 205 -10.96 19.72 17.33
N THR A 206 -11.44 18.47 17.19
CA THR A 206 -12.33 18.07 16.09
C THR A 206 -13.72 17.70 16.58
N THR A 207 -14.69 17.72 15.67
CA THR A 207 -16.07 17.31 15.94
C THR A 207 -16.13 15.86 16.39
N VAL A 208 -15.33 14.99 15.75
CA VAL A 208 -15.23 13.56 16.09
C VAL A 208 -14.68 13.38 17.51
N GLY A 209 -13.58 14.04 17.86
CA GLY A 209 -13.00 13.92 19.19
C GLY A 209 -13.89 14.48 20.28
N MET A 210 -14.48 15.65 20.06
CA MET A 210 -15.45 16.23 20.99
C MET A 210 -16.69 15.33 21.13
N GLY A 211 -17.12 14.66 20.07
CA GLY A 211 -18.17 13.65 20.13
C GLY A 211 -17.83 12.46 21.04
N PHE A 212 -16.57 12.02 21.06
CA PHE A 212 -16.10 11.01 22.01
C PHE A 212 -15.97 11.55 23.45
N CYS A 213 -15.63 12.82 23.64
CA CYS A 213 -15.71 13.46 24.96
C CYS A 213 -17.15 13.49 25.48
N VAL A 214 -18.14 13.75 24.62
CA VAL A 214 -19.56 13.66 24.98
C VAL A 214 -19.94 12.22 25.35
N LEU A 215 -19.46 11.22 24.62
CA LEU A 215 -19.67 9.81 24.95
C LEU A 215 -19.12 9.45 26.34
N ALA A 216 -17.88 9.86 26.64
CA ALA A 216 -17.28 9.70 27.96
C ALA A 216 -18.12 10.36 29.06
N SER A 217 -18.64 11.56 28.81
CA SER A 217 -19.53 12.27 29.74
C SER A 217 -20.88 11.56 29.91
N CYS A 218 -21.43 10.90 28.90
CA CYS A 218 -22.64 10.08 29.04
C CYS A 218 -22.38 8.86 29.94
N LEU A 219 -21.25 8.19 29.76
CA LEU A 219 -20.85 7.05 30.60
C LEU A 219 -20.62 7.48 32.06
N ASP A 220 -20.01 8.65 32.28
CA ASP A 220 -19.84 9.22 33.62
C ASP A 220 -21.17 9.57 34.30
N ASP A 221 -22.14 10.13 33.57
CA ASP A 221 -23.50 10.34 34.11
C ASP A 221 -24.15 9.01 34.52
N MET A 222 -24.03 7.98 33.69
CA MET A 222 -24.56 6.65 33.99
C MET A 222 -23.85 6.02 35.20
N ALA A 223 -22.56 6.30 35.39
CA ALA A 223 -21.83 5.89 36.57
C ALA A 223 -22.33 6.57 37.85
N LYS A 224 -22.59 7.88 37.78
CA LYS A 224 -23.15 8.67 38.90
C LYS A 224 -24.54 8.21 39.31
N THR A 225 -25.34 7.72 38.36
CA THR A 225 -26.67 7.16 38.64
C THR A 225 -26.64 5.65 38.97
N GLY A 226 -25.44 5.04 39.03
CA GLY A 226 -25.27 3.63 39.38
C GLY A 226 -25.68 2.62 38.31
N VAL A 227 -25.89 3.05 37.07
CA VAL A 227 -26.22 2.16 35.94
C VAL A 227 -24.99 1.37 35.50
N VAL A 228 -23.82 1.99 35.57
CA VAL A 228 -22.52 1.34 35.38
C VAL A 228 -21.58 1.69 36.54
N SER A 229 -20.51 0.92 36.75
CA SER A 229 -19.50 1.30 37.74
C SER A 229 -18.52 2.33 37.16
N ALA A 230 -18.09 3.30 37.97
CA ALA A 230 -17.04 4.26 37.57
C ALA A 230 -15.73 3.57 37.14
N GLU A 231 -15.40 2.45 37.77
CA GLU A 231 -14.23 1.63 37.43
C GLU A 231 -14.28 1.08 36.00
N LYS A 232 -15.43 0.56 35.57
CA LYS A 232 -15.64 0.12 34.18
C LYS A 232 -15.50 1.28 33.21
N VAL A 233 -16.01 2.47 33.53
CA VAL A 233 -15.87 3.67 32.68
C VAL A 233 -14.40 4.04 32.52
N ASP A 234 -13.64 4.15 33.61
CA ASP A 234 -12.22 4.53 33.56
C ASP A 234 -11.34 3.50 32.83
N SER A 235 -11.71 2.22 32.85
CA SER A 235 -10.99 1.15 32.14
C SER A 235 -11.34 1.03 30.64
N PHE A 236 -12.42 1.67 30.19
CA PHE A 236 -12.89 1.54 28.82
C PHE A 236 -12.14 2.49 27.88
N ASN A 237 -11.52 1.93 26.85
CA ASN A 237 -10.74 2.66 25.86
C ASN A 237 -11.04 2.12 24.46
N LEU A 238 -11.31 3.01 23.51
CA LEU A 238 -11.55 2.67 22.12
C LEU A 238 -10.21 2.49 21.39
N PRO A 239 -10.02 1.42 20.61
CA PRO A 239 -8.77 1.15 19.90
C PRO A 239 -8.67 2.00 18.62
N PHE A 240 -8.82 3.33 18.71
CA PHE A 240 -8.75 4.23 17.56
C PHE A 240 -7.51 5.12 17.60
N TYR A 241 -6.91 5.33 16.44
CA TYR A 241 -5.91 6.37 16.23
C TYR A 241 -6.12 7.07 14.89
N HIS A 242 -6.02 8.40 14.90
CA HIS A 242 -6.22 9.22 13.71
C HIS A 242 -4.88 9.87 13.34
N PRO A 243 -4.14 9.30 12.36
CA PRO A 243 -2.84 9.81 11.99
C PRO A 243 -2.93 11.10 11.18
N SER A 244 -1.82 11.83 11.13
CA SER A 244 -1.66 12.93 10.17
C SER A 244 -1.10 12.46 8.83
N SER A 245 -1.25 13.29 7.78
CA SER A 245 -0.62 13.00 6.48
C SER A 245 0.91 12.87 6.56
N LYS A 246 1.58 13.70 7.38
CA LYS A 246 3.03 13.60 7.60
C LYS A 246 3.42 12.32 8.32
N GLU A 247 2.64 11.92 9.33
CA GLU A 247 2.88 10.67 10.05
C GLU A 247 2.72 9.46 9.13
N LEU A 248 1.64 9.40 8.33
CA LEU A 248 1.44 8.34 7.33
C LEU A 248 2.62 8.25 6.37
N ARG A 249 3.03 9.38 5.79
CA ARG A 249 4.20 9.45 4.90
C ARG A 249 5.47 8.91 5.58
N ALA A 250 5.78 9.42 6.76
CA ALA A 250 6.98 9.03 7.49
C ALA A 250 7.02 7.54 7.82
N LEU A 251 5.88 6.96 8.23
CA LEU A 251 5.77 5.53 8.51
C LEU A 251 6.00 4.67 7.24
N ILE A 252 5.41 5.07 6.12
CA ILE A 252 5.55 4.34 4.84
C ILE A 252 6.99 4.44 4.31
N GLU A 253 7.59 5.63 4.38
CA GLU A 253 8.97 5.85 3.94
C GLU A 253 9.97 5.11 4.84
N THR A 254 9.75 5.08 6.16
CA THR A 254 10.56 4.33 7.12
C THR A 254 10.49 2.82 6.87
N ASN A 255 9.30 2.28 6.59
CA ASN A 255 9.13 0.87 6.24
C ASN A 255 9.86 0.49 4.94
N GLY A 256 9.96 1.43 4.00
CA GLY A 256 10.87 1.33 2.86
C GLY A 256 10.40 0.42 1.71
N TYR A 257 9.31 -0.33 1.85
CA TYR A 257 8.84 -1.28 0.82
C TYR A 257 7.98 -0.67 -0.30
N PHE A 258 7.46 0.54 -0.11
CA PHE A 258 6.53 1.18 -1.05
C PHE A 258 7.03 2.54 -1.52
N HIS A 259 6.73 2.89 -2.77
CA HIS A 259 6.74 4.27 -3.23
C HIS A 259 5.42 4.93 -2.84
N VAL A 260 5.50 6.12 -2.25
CA VAL A 260 4.34 6.97 -2.01
C VAL A 260 4.07 7.77 -3.28
N GLU A 261 3.15 7.29 -4.11
CA GLU A 261 2.81 7.95 -5.39
C GLU A 261 1.92 9.18 -5.15
N ARG A 262 0.99 9.09 -4.19
CA ARG A 262 0.09 10.21 -3.84
C ARG A 262 -0.41 10.11 -2.41
N ILE A 263 -0.47 11.25 -1.71
CA ILE A 263 -1.25 11.43 -0.49
C ILE A 263 -2.10 12.69 -0.69
N GLU A 264 -3.42 12.55 -0.64
CA GLU A 264 -4.35 13.64 -0.88
C GLU A 264 -5.45 13.67 0.17
N LYS A 265 -5.76 14.86 0.69
CA LYS A 265 -6.92 15.05 1.56
C LYS A 265 -8.18 15.03 0.70
N LEU A 266 -9.06 14.06 0.94
CA LEU A 266 -10.36 13.97 0.29
C LEU A 266 -11.30 15.06 0.81
N SER A 267 -12.17 15.52 -0.10
CA SER A 267 -13.30 16.38 0.26
C SER A 267 -14.24 15.66 1.23
N THR A 268 -14.71 16.39 2.23
CA THR A 268 -15.69 15.90 3.21
C THR A 268 -17.04 16.55 2.93
N PRO A 269 -18.10 15.79 2.65
CA PRO A 269 -19.39 16.34 2.20
C PRO A 269 -20.11 17.18 3.27
N TRP A 270 -19.82 16.96 4.56
CA TRP A 270 -20.51 17.56 5.70
C TRP A 270 -20.06 18.97 6.08
N ARG A 271 -19.22 19.63 5.28
CA ARG A 271 -18.69 20.96 5.66
C ARG A 271 -19.74 22.06 5.74
N HIS A 272 -20.90 21.89 5.09
CA HIS A 272 -21.86 22.98 4.87
C HIS A 272 -23.30 22.68 5.32
N GLU A 273 -23.55 21.52 5.92
CA GLU A 273 -24.89 21.13 6.37
C GLU A 273 -24.98 21.05 7.90
N THR A 274 -26.20 21.22 8.43
CA THR A 274 -26.50 20.87 9.82
C THR A 274 -26.46 19.35 9.97
N PRO A 275 -25.69 18.81 10.92
CA PRO A 275 -25.54 17.36 11.05
C PRO A 275 -26.86 16.70 11.47
N ASP A 276 -27.24 15.62 10.77
CA ASP A 276 -28.31 14.73 11.21
C ASP A 276 -27.82 13.93 12.42
N LEU A 277 -28.14 14.43 13.61
CA LEU A 277 -27.70 13.84 14.88
C LEU A 277 -28.19 12.40 15.07
N GLN A 278 -29.37 12.07 14.52
CA GLN A 278 -29.89 10.71 14.60
C GLN A 278 -29.05 9.78 13.73
N LEU A 279 -28.69 10.21 12.51
CA LEU A 279 -27.79 9.46 11.64
C LEU A 279 -26.40 9.29 12.27
N VAL A 280 -25.85 10.34 12.87
CA VAL A 280 -24.56 10.30 13.58
C VAL A 280 -24.59 9.29 14.74
N GLY A 281 -25.63 9.34 15.59
CA GLY A 281 -25.76 8.41 16.70
C GLY A 281 -25.96 6.96 16.26
N MET A 282 -26.78 6.72 15.23
CA MET A 282 -26.95 5.40 14.64
C MET A 282 -25.65 4.86 14.03
N HIS A 283 -24.88 5.73 13.38
CA HIS A 283 -23.59 5.37 12.81
C HIS A 283 -22.59 5.00 13.90
N LEU A 284 -22.44 5.84 14.93
CA LEU A 284 -21.56 5.54 16.05
C LEU A 284 -21.95 4.22 16.74
N ARG A 285 -23.25 3.99 16.98
CA ARG A 285 -23.74 2.73 17.55
C ARG A 285 -23.37 1.52 16.71
N ALA A 286 -23.45 1.61 15.39
CA ALA A 286 -23.05 0.49 14.53
C ALA A 286 -21.54 0.25 14.55
N VAL A 287 -20.73 1.29 14.76
CA VAL A 287 -19.26 1.22 14.77
C VAL A 287 -18.75 0.67 16.10
N ILE A 288 -19.23 1.16 17.24
CA ILE A 288 -18.69 0.81 18.57
C ILE A 288 -19.64 0.03 19.47
N GLY A 289 -20.88 -0.25 19.03
CA GLY A 289 -21.90 -0.90 19.85
C GLY A 289 -21.46 -2.25 20.40
N GLY A 290 -20.82 -3.10 19.57
CA GLY A 290 -20.30 -4.39 20.02
C GLY A 290 -19.22 -4.27 21.10
N LEU A 291 -18.36 -3.24 21.04
CA LEU A 291 -17.35 -2.99 22.08
C LEU A 291 -17.97 -2.52 23.39
N ILE A 292 -19.03 -1.71 23.30
CA ILE A 292 -19.78 -1.25 24.47
C ILE A 292 -20.51 -2.43 25.11
N GLU A 293 -21.17 -3.27 24.31
CA GLU A 293 -21.86 -4.48 24.75
C GLU A 293 -20.91 -5.45 25.46
N GLU A 294 -19.74 -5.72 24.87
CA GLU A 294 -18.75 -6.62 25.45
C GLU A 294 -18.26 -6.14 26.83
N HIS A 295 -18.08 -4.84 27.02
CA HIS A 295 -17.50 -4.29 28.25
C HIS A 295 -18.54 -3.96 29.34
N PHE A 296 -19.68 -3.42 28.93
CA PHE A 296 -20.70 -2.90 29.83
C PHE A 296 -21.98 -3.75 29.89
N GLY A 297 -22.26 -4.56 28.86
CA GLY A 297 -23.53 -5.25 28.65
C GLY A 297 -24.40 -4.56 27.59
N ASP A 298 -25.32 -5.31 26.97
CA ASP A 298 -26.27 -4.83 25.96
C ASP A 298 -27.35 -3.90 26.55
N GLU A 299 -27.70 -4.12 27.82
CA GLU A 299 -28.71 -3.41 28.62
C GLU A 299 -28.58 -1.87 28.54
N ILE A 300 -27.35 -1.35 28.38
CA ILE A 300 -27.08 0.09 28.44
C ILE A 300 -27.10 0.77 27.07
N LEU A 301 -27.09 0.01 25.97
CA LEU A 301 -26.86 0.54 24.62
C LEU A 301 -27.89 1.60 24.23
N ASP A 302 -29.17 1.29 24.39
CA ASP A 302 -30.25 2.20 23.99
C ASP A 302 -30.18 3.53 24.75
N ASP A 303 -30.06 3.47 26.08
CA ASP A 303 -29.98 4.65 26.94
C ASP A 303 -28.70 5.47 26.66
N LEU A 304 -27.54 4.80 26.51
CA LEU A 304 -26.27 5.47 26.22
C LEU A 304 -26.32 6.28 24.93
N PHE A 305 -26.77 5.66 23.83
CA PHE A 305 -26.80 6.35 22.54
C PHE A 305 -27.90 7.42 22.48
N GLN A 306 -29.02 7.26 23.19
CA GLN A 306 -30.02 8.31 23.32
C GLN A 306 -29.48 9.53 24.08
N ARG A 307 -28.76 9.30 25.20
CA ARG A 307 -28.07 10.37 25.95
C ARG A 307 -27.01 11.05 25.10
N HIS A 308 -26.25 10.29 24.32
CA HIS A 308 -25.21 10.80 23.45
C HIS A 308 -25.78 11.72 22.38
N ILE A 309 -26.82 11.29 21.65
CA ILE A 309 -27.50 12.10 20.64
C ILE A 309 -28.05 13.39 21.24
N LYS A 310 -28.68 13.30 22.42
CA LYS A 310 -29.22 14.47 23.13
C LYS A 310 -28.12 15.46 23.49
N LYS A 311 -27.05 15.01 24.17
CA LYS A 311 -25.93 15.88 24.57
C LYS A 311 -25.18 16.46 23.38
N LEU A 312 -25.05 15.71 22.28
CA LEU A 312 -24.49 16.22 21.04
C LEU A 312 -25.29 17.43 20.52
N GLY A 313 -26.62 17.32 20.47
CA GLY A 313 -27.48 18.42 20.00
C GLY A 313 -27.49 19.65 20.89
N GLU A 314 -27.18 19.48 22.18
CA GLU A 314 -27.03 20.59 23.14
C GLU A 314 -25.63 21.24 23.06
N SER A 315 -24.67 20.63 22.36
CA SER A 315 -23.27 21.06 22.36
C SER A 315 -22.96 22.01 21.19
N ALA A 316 -22.56 23.25 21.48
CA ALA A 316 -22.29 24.26 20.44
C ALA A 316 -21.23 23.86 19.39
N PHE A 317 -20.24 23.02 19.76
CA PHE A 317 -19.16 22.62 18.86
C PHE A 317 -19.64 21.88 17.61
N ILE A 318 -20.77 21.17 17.68
CA ILE A 318 -21.30 20.35 16.57
C ILE A 318 -21.78 21.22 15.39
N TYR A 319 -22.08 22.50 15.67
CA TYR A 319 -22.56 23.49 14.71
C TYR A 319 -21.48 24.50 14.30
N ASP A 320 -20.29 24.44 14.91
CA ASP A 320 -19.19 25.38 14.66
C ASP A 320 -18.17 24.77 13.68
N GLU A 321 -18.01 25.42 12.53
CA GLU A 321 -17.06 25.00 11.49
C GLU A 321 -15.61 24.92 11.99
N LYS A 322 -15.27 25.64 13.07
CA LYS A 322 -13.95 25.57 13.72
C LYS A 322 -13.57 24.14 14.12
N TYR A 323 -14.54 23.30 14.47
CA TYR A 323 -14.29 21.91 14.90
C TYR A 323 -14.35 20.91 13.74
N ARG A 324 -14.75 21.31 12.52
CA ARG A 324 -14.82 20.43 11.33
C ARG A 324 -13.46 20.25 10.67
N LYS A 325 -12.49 19.76 11.46
CA LYS A 325 -11.08 19.66 11.07
C LYS A 325 -10.68 18.27 10.59
N GLU A 326 -11.42 17.22 10.97
CA GLU A 326 -11.16 15.83 10.57
C GLU A 326 -10.96 15.68 9.05
N ALA A 327 -10.17 14.69 8.67
CA ALA A 327 -9.77 14.46 7.29
C ALA A 327 -9.90 12.99 6.91
N ASN A 328 -10.23 12.74 5.65
CA ASN A 328 -9.98 11.45 5.01
C ASN A 328 -8.79 11.63 4.07
N TYR A 329 -7.80 10.75 4.14
CA TYR A 329 -6.64 10.78 3.27
C TYR A 329 -6.69 9.63 2.29
N PHE A 330 -6.66 9.95 1.00
CA PHE A 330 -6.37 9.01 -0.06
C PHE A 330 -4.86 8.84 -0.16
N VAL A 331 -4.39 7.61 -0.04
CA VAL A 331 -2.98 7.24 -0.12
C VAL A 331 -2.83 6.17 -1.21
N PHE A 332 -2.04 6.48 -2.24
CA PHE A 332 -1.75 5.56 -3.34
C PHE A 332 -0.30 5.14 -3.28
N LEU A 333 -0.07 3.84 -3.19
CA LEU A 333 1.23 3.23 -2.99
C LEU A 333 1.53 2.22 -4.11
N LYS A 334 2.81 2.17 -4.50
CA LYS A 334 3.32 1.17 -5.44
C LYS A 334 4.41 0.34 -4.79
N ARG A 335 4.31 -0.98 -4.85
CA ARG A 335 5.31 -1.90 -4.30
C ARG A 335 6.61 -1.75 -5.07
N LYS A 336 7.70 -1.44 -4.35
CA LYS A 336 9.03 -1.28 -4.94
C LYS A 336 9.50 -2.57 -5.64
N GLY A 337 10.24 -2.37 -6.73
CA GLY A 337 10.97 -3.43 -7.43
C GLY A 337 12.09 -4.04 -6.58
N VAL A 338 12.86 -4.96 -7.18
CA VAL A 338 13.99 -5.62 -6.50
C VAL A 338 15.24 -4.72 -6.48
N VAL A 339 15.39 -3.85 -7.48
CA VAL A 339 16.54 -2.95 -7.62
C VAL A 339 16.06 -1.49 -7.58
N SER A 340 16.81 -0.61 -6.91
CA SER A 340 16.55 0.83 -6.91
C SER A 340 17.11 1.50 -8.16
N ALA A 341 16.51 2.61 -8.59
CA ALA A 341 17.02 3.40 -9.73
C ALA A 341 18.49 3.82 -9.52
N GLU A 342 18.85 4.29 -8.33
CA GLU A 342 20.23 4.66 -7.98
C GLU A 342 21.22 3.48 -8.13
N LYS A 343 20.78 2.26 -7.78
CA LYS A 343 21.62 1.05 -7.93
C LYS A 343 21.80 0.70 -9.40
N VAL A 344 20.79 0.95 -10.24
CA VAL A 344 20.91 0.83 -11.71
C VAL A 344 21.84 1.91 -12.26
N ASP A 345 21.69 3.17 -11.85
CA ASP A 345 22.47 4.30 -12.36
C ASP A 345 23.96 4.24 -11.94
N SER A 346 24.27 3.59 -10.82
CA SER A 346 25.64 3.37 -10.38
C SER A 346 26.33 2.20 -11.09
N PHE A 347 25.60 1.36 -11.81
CA PHE A 347 26.18 0.20 -12.49
C PHE A 347 26.66 0.56 -13.90
N ASN A 348 27.93 0.27 -14.18
CA ASN A 348 28.51 0.38 -15.50
C ASN A 348 29.24 -0.91 -15.84
N LEU A 349 29.08 -1.39 -17.07
CA LEU A 349 29.87 -2.51 -17.55
C LEU A 349 31.31 -2.04 -17.80
N PRO A 350 32.33 -2.71 -17.21
CA PRO A 350 33.73 -2.35 -17.41
C PRO A 350 34.25 -2.85 -18.77
N PHE A 351 33.46 -2.70 -19.83
CA PHE A 351 33.86 -3.04 -21.18
C PHE A 351 34.28 -1.80 -21.94
N TYR A 352 35.46 -1.89 -22.53
CA TYR A 352 35.94 -0.96 -23.53
C TYR A 352 36.35 -1.75 -24.76
N HIS A 353 35.84 -1.36 -25.91
CA HIS A 353 36.12 -2.01 -27.20
C HIS A 353 37.07 -1.13 -28.01
N PRO A 354 38.41 -1.31 -27.87
CA PRO A 354 39.38 -0.51 -28.60
C PRO A 354 39.33 -0.81 -30.10
N SER A 355 39.49 0.22 -30.92
CA SER A 355 39.78 0.07 -32.34
C SER A 355 41.19 -0.52 -32.55
N SER A 356 41.43 -1.12 -33.72
CA SER A 356 42.77 -1.61 -34.07
C SER A 356 43.85 -0.53 -34.07
N LYS A 357 43.48 0.73 -34.35
CA LYS A 357 44.37 1.89 -34.28
C LYS A 357 44.74 2.23 -32.84
N GLU A 358 43.75 2.32 -31.96
CA GLU A 358 43.96 2.57 -30.53
C GLU A 358 44.80 1.47 -29.89
N LEU A 359 44.47 0.20 -30.19
CA LEU A 359 45.22 -0.93 -29.67
C LEU A 359 46.69 -0.89 -30.10
N ARG A 360 46.97 -0.62 -31.38
CA ARG A 360 48.34 -0.46 -31.89
C ARG A 360 49.07 0.69 -31.22
N ALA A 361 48.41 1.84 -31.06
CA ALA A 361 49.00 3.00 -30.39
C ALA A 361 49.35 2.69 -28.93
N LEU A 362 48.47 2.02 -28.19
CA LEU A 362 48.69 1.61 -26.80
C LEU A 362 49.89 0.66 -26.66
N ILE A 363 50.00 -0.33 -27.54
CA ILE A 363 51.10 -1.31 -27.51
C ILE A 363 52.45 -0.65 -27.83
N GLU A 364 52.50 0.21 -28.85
CA GLU A 364 53.76 0.90 -29.20
C GLU A 364 54.18 1.91 -28.13
N THR A 365 53.22 2.61 -27.52
CA THR A 365 53.47 3.56 -26.40
C THR A 365 54.05 2.86 -25.18
N ASN A 366 53.63 1.63 -24.91
CA ASN A 366 54.13 0.82 -23.81
C ASN A 366 55.63 0.46 -23.96
N GLY A 367 56.17 0.48 -25.18
CA GLY A 367 57.61 0.39 -25.44
C GLY A 367 58.22 -1.02 -25.34
N TYR A 368 57.53 -2.03 -24.80
CA TYR A 368 58.08 -3.38 -24.65
C TYR A 368 57.87 -4.29 -25.87
N PHE A 369 56.90 -3.98 -26.72
CA PHE A 369 56.51 -4.82 -27.85
C PHE A 369 56.35 -4.01 -29.14
N HIS A 370 56.65 -4.64 -30.27
CA HIS A 370 56.24 -4.19 -31.59
C HIS A 370 55.01 -4.97 -32.06
N VAL A 371 54.11 -4.27 -32.75
CA VAL A 371 52.96 -4.89 -33.40
C VAL A 371 53.37 -5.40 -34.79
N GLU A 372 53.66 -6.69 -34.87
CA GLU A 372 54.00 -7.37 -36.13
C GLU A 372 52.77 -7.51 -37.03
N ARG A 373 51.63 -7.91 -36.44
CA ARG A 373 50.40 -8.18 -37.20
C ARG A 373 49.17 -7.90 -36.35
N ILE A 374 48.20 -7.18 -36.91
CA ILE A 374 46.84 -7.10 -36.41
C ILE A 374 45.92 -7.47 -37.55
N GLU A 375 45.11 -8.49 -37.35
CA GLU A 375 44.16 -8.95 -38.34
C GLU A 375 42.77 -9.05 -37.78
N LYS A 376 41.81 -8.58 -38.58
CA LYS A 376 40.40 -8.78 -38.26
C LYS A 376 40.05 -10.24 -38.56
N LEU A 377 39.65 -10.96 -37.53
CA LEU A 377 39.13 -12.31 -37.65
C LEU A 377 37.72 -12.27 -38.25
N SER A 378 37.42 -13.23 -39.13
CA SER A 378 36.05 -13.48 -39.55
C SER A 378 35.26 -14.05 -38.38
N THR A 379 34.11 -13.45 -38.08
CA THR A 379 33.16 -14.00 -37.12
C THR A 379 32.29 -15.04 -37.83
N PRO A 380 32.33 -16.33 -37.45
CA PRO A 380 31.62 -17.40 -38.18
C PRO A 380 30.10 -17.19 -38.22
N TRP A 381 29.53 -16.63 -37.15
CA TRP A 381 28.09 -16.50 -36.93
C TRP A 381 27.45 -15.27 -37.60
N ARG A 382 28.16 -14.59 -38.51
CA ARG A 382 27.74 -13.26 -39.01
C ARG A 382 26.45 -13.28 -39.84
N HIS A 383 26.19 -14.41 -40.51
CA HIS A 383 25.12 -14.58 -41.50
C HIS A 383 23.96 -15.45 -41.01
N GLU A 384 23.99 -15.91 -39.76
CA GLU A 384 22.92 -16.72 -39.18
C GLU A 384 21.94 -15.86 -38.37
N THR A 385 20.70 -16.32 -38.26
CA THR A 385 19.75 -15.76 -37.31
C THR A 385 20.24 -16.09 -35.90
N PRO A 386 20.43 -15.10 -35.01
CA PRO A 386 21.03 -15.33 -33.71
C PRO A 386 20.08 -16.17 -32.84
N ASP A 387 20.61 -17.24 -32.26
CA ASP A 387 19.93 -17.97 -31.20
C ASP A 387 19.94 -17.10 -29.94
N LEU A 388 18.79 -16.48 -29.65
CA LEU A 388 18.63 -15.56 -28.52
C LEU A 388 18.89 -16.24 -27.18
N GLN A 389 18.60 -17.54 -27.06
CA GLN A 389 18.85 -18.29 -25.84
C GLN A 389 20.35 -18.46 -25.63
N LEU A 390 21.08 -18.83 -26.69
CA LEU A 390 22.53 -18.94 -26.65
C LEU A 390 23.21 -17.59 -26.37
N VAL A 391 22.73 -16.50 -26.98
CA VAL A 391 23.20 -15.14 -26.70
C VAL A 391 23.00 -14.76 -25.22
N GLY A 392 21.81 -15.04 -24.68
CA GLY A 392 21.51 -14.79 -23.27
C GLY A 392 22.40 -15.61 -22.33
N MET A 393 22.66 -16.88 -22.65
CA MET A 393 23.58 -17.74 -21.89
C MET A 393 25.01 -17.21 -21.92
N HIS A 394 25.50 -16.79 -23.10
CA HIS A 394 26.83 -16.20 -23.23
C HIS A 394 26.96 -14.90 -22.43
N LEU A 395 25.99 -13.99 -22.55
CA LEU A 395 26.01 -12.75 -21.80
C LEU A 395 26.01 -13.04 -20.29
N ARG A 396 25.15 -13.95 -19.82
CA ARG A 396 25.12 -14.37 -18.42
C ARG A 396 26.45 -14.94 -17.95
N ALA A 397 27.11 -15.77 -18.76
CA ALA A 397 28.42 -16.32 -18.42
C ALA A 397 29.51 -15.23 -18.30
N VAL A 398 29.42 -14.17 -19.11
CA VAL A 398 30.42 -13.10 -19.16
C VAL A 398 30.22 -12.05 -18.06
N ILE A 399 28.98 -11.59 -17.83
CA ILE A 399 28.69 -10.50 -16.88
C ILE A 399 27.93 -10.94 -15.63
N GLY A 400 27.53 -12.21 -15.52
CA GLY A 400 26.70 -12.70 -14.42
C GLY A 400 27.30 -12.42 -13.04
N GLY A 401 28.60 -12.69 -12.87
CA GLY A 401 29.29 -12.42 -11.60
C GLY A 401 29.34 -10.93 -11.24
N LEU A 402 29.47 -10.03 -12.23
CA LEU A 402 29.45 -8.58 -11.98
C LEU A 402 28.05 -8.09 -11.59
N ILE A 403 27.02 -8.66 -12.23
CA ILE A 403 25.63 -8.38 -11.88
C ILE A 403 25.32 -8.90 -10.47
N GLU A 404 25.76 -10.11 -10.13
CA GLU A 404 25.58 -10.70 -8.80
C GLU A 404 26.25 -9.86 -7.72
N GLU A 405 27.51 -9.47 -7.94
CA GLU A 405 28.28 -8.65 -7.00
C GLU A 405 27.61 -7.30 -6.75
N HIS A 406 27.14 -6.63 -7.80
CA HIS A 406 26.54 -5.30 -7.66
C HIS A 406 25.10 -5.40 -7.16
N PHE A 407 24.27 -6.23 -7.79
CA PHE A 407 22.82 -6.25 -7.60
C PHE A 407 22.30 -7.28 -6.59
N GLY A 408 23.02 -8.38 -6.38
CA GLY A 408 22.54 -9.58 -5.67
C GLY A 408 22.21 -10.72 -6.65
N ASP A 409 22.21 -11.95 -6.13
CA ASP A 409 21.92 -13.15 -6.91
C ASP A 409 20.43 -13.29 -7.23
N GLU A 410 19.57 -12.68 -6.40
CA GLU A 410 18.12 -12.81 -6.48
C GLU A 410 17.49 -12.26 -7.77
N ILE A 411 18.22 -11.42 -8.52
CA ILE A 411 17.73 -10.83 -9.78
C ILE A 411 18.22 -11.55 -11.03
N LEU A 412 19.22 -12.43 -10.93
CA LEU A 412 19.96 -12.92 -12.10
C LEU A 412 19.04 -13.62 -13.10
N ASP A 413 18.25 -14.58 -12.64
CA ASP A 413 17.37 -15.36 -13.51
C ASP A 413 16.34 -14.48 -14.23
N ASP A 414 15.63 -13.63 -13.47
CA ASP A 414 14.62 -12.71 -14.01
C ASP A 414 15.24 -11.69 -14.98
N LEU A 415 16.40 -11.12 -14.65
CA LEU A 415 17.11 -10.16 -15.50
C LEU A 415 17.46 -10.76 -16.86
N PHE A 416 18.09 -11.94 -16.88
CA PHE A 416 18.52 -12.55 -18.14
C PHE A 416 17.34 -13.06 -18.97
N GLN A 417 16.27 -13.57 -18.34
CA GLN A 417 15.03 -13.89 -19.06
C GLN A 417 14.41 -12.65 -19.72
N ARG A 418 14.31 -11.53 -18.98
CA ARG A 418 13.82 -10.25 -19.53
C ARG A 418 14.72 -9.72 -20.65
N HIS A 419 16.04 -9.84 -20.49
CA HIS A 419 17.00 -9.43 -21.51
C HIS A 419 16.77 -10.20 -22.82
N ILE A 420 16.65 -11.53 -22.76
CA ILE A 420 16.40 -12.38 -23.93
C ILE A 420 15.10 -11.96 -24.64
N LYS A 421 14.02 -11.76 -23.87
CA LYS A 421 12.72 -11.30 -24.41
C LYS A 421 12.86 -9.95 -25.13
N LYS A 422 13.40 -8.94 -24.45
CA LYS A 422 13.58 -7.59 -25.02
C LYS A 422 14.52 -7.57 -26.21
N LEU A 423 15.55 -8.41 -26.19
CA LEU A 423 16.47 -8.57 -27.31
C LEU A 423 15.74 -9.15 -28.54
N GLY A 424 14.86 -10.14 -28.33
CA GLY A 424 14.04 -10.71 -29.40
C GLY A 424 13.04 -9.75 -30.03
N GLU A 425 12.52 -8.80 -29.24
CA GLU A 425 11.64 -7.71 -29.70
C GLU A 425 12.42 -6.61 -30.45
N SER A 426 13.74 -6.56 -30.31
CA SER A 426 14.57 -5.49 -30.85
C SER A 426 14.97 -5.74 -32.31
N ALA A 427 14.43 -4.94 -33.24
CA ALA A 427 14.69 -5.11 -34.67
C ALA A 427 16.18 -5.08 -35.08
N PHE A 428 17.04 -4.41 -34.30
CA PHE A 428 18.47 -4.30 -34.62
C PHE A 428 19.21 -5.63 -34.63
N ILE A 429 18.77 -6.63 -33.84
CA ILE A 429 19.49 -7.90 -33.69
C ILE A 429 19.45 -8.74 -34.98
N TYR A 430 18.43 -8.50 -35.81
CA TYR A 430 18.21 -9.18 -37.10
C TYR A 430 18.76 -8.40 -38.30
N ASP A 431 19.22 -7.16 -38.10
CA ASP A 431 19.72 -6.30 -39.16
C ASP A 431 21.26 -6.34 -39.20
N GLU A 432 21.80 -6.84 -40.32
CA GLU A 432 23.25 -6.98 -40.54
C GLU A 432 24.00 -5.66 -40.38
N LYS A 433 23.35 -4.50 -40.56
CA LYS A 433 24.01 -3.19 -40.42
C LYS A 433 24.53 -2.92 -39.01
N TYR A 434 23.99 -3.62 -38.00
CA TYR A 434 24.45 -3.53 -36.61
C TYR A 434 25.51 -4.59 -36.27
N ARG A 435 25.73 -5.62 -37.11
CA ARG A 435 26.71 -6.71 -36.88
C ARG A 435 28.14 -6.33 -37.31
N LYS A 436 28.59 -5.16 -36.85
CA LYS A 436 29.88 -4.56 -37.23
C LYS A 436 31.04 -4.95 -36.32
N GLU A 437 30.78 -5.73 -35.27
CA GLU A 437 31.79 -6.23 -34.35
C GLU A 437 32.96 -6.92 -35.09
N ALA A 438 34.13 -6.78 -34.49
CA ALA A 438 35.40 -7.24 -35.03
C ALA A 438 36.21 -7.84 -33.90
N ASN A 439 36.57 -9.11 -34.04
CA ASN A 439 37.61 -9.72 -33.23
C ASN A 439 38.94 -9.51 -33.93
N TYR A 440 39.99 -9.20 -33.18
CA TYR A 440 41.32 -8.99 -33.73
C TYR A 440 42.27 -10.07 -33.23
N PHE A 441 42.98 -10.72 -34.14
CA PHE A 441 44.20 -11.45 -33.83
C PHE A 441 45.35 -10.45 -33.79
N VAL A 442 46.12 -10.47 -32.70
CA VAL A 442 47.23 -9.55 -32.45
C VAL A 442 48.49 -10.38 -32.21
N PHE A 443 49.46 -10.24 -33.10
CA PHE A 443 50.77 -10.87 -32.95
C PHE A 443 51.81 -9.82 -32.58
N LEU A 444 52.43 -10.01 -31.43
CA LEU A 444 53.39 -9.09 -30.83
C LEU A 444 54.77 -9.72 -30.79
N LYS A 445 55.80 -8.91 -31.07
CA LYS A 445 57.20 -9.30 -30.90
C LYS A 445 57.85 -8.41 -29.86
N ARG A 446 58.53 -9.01 -28.88
CA ARG A 446 59.26 -8.26 -27.85
C ARG A 446 60.37 -7.43 -28.50
N LYS A 447 60.50 -6.16 -28.11
CA LYS A 447 61.66 -5.35 -28.50
C LYS A 447 62.90 -5.92 -27.79
N VAL A 448 63.97 -6.17 -28.54
CA VAL A 448 65.27 -6.53 -27.94
C VAL A 448 65.86 -5.23 -27.39
N ALA A 449 66.26 -5.26 -26.12
CA ALA A 449 66.80 -4.09 -25.42
C ALA A 449 68.03 -3.49 -26.12
#